data_AF-A0A814RL33-F1
#
_entry.id   AF-A0A814RL33-F1
#
_cell.length_a   1.000
_cell.length_b   1.000
_cell.length_c   1.000
_cell.angle_alpha   90.00
_cell.angle_beta   90.00
_cell.angle_gamma   90.00
#
_symmetry.space_group_name_H-M   'P 1'
#
loop_
_entity.id
_entity.type
_entity.pdbx_description
1 polymer ?
#
loop_
_entity_poly.entity_id
_entity_poly.type
_entity_poly.pdbx_seq_one_letter_code
_entity_poly.pdbx_strand_id
1 'polypeptide(L)'
;MVWQQGGAPPHYGQIVRYLLDDTFLDWIDRRGTIEWPPHSPDLIPCDFSLWGIVKDHGYAQNPRDINHMKSLIEEEFTLRNSNIELCQVICRSVADRCKMCLDNEGKQFEHLC
;
A
#
# COMPACT_ATOMS: atom_id res chain seq x y z
N MET A 1 -15.47 -3.81 3.14
CA MET A 1 -14.24 -2.98 3.05
C MET A 1 -13.24 -3.59 4.01
N VAL A 2 -12.05 -3.94 3.52
CA VAL A 2 -10.99 -4.57 4.31
C VAL A 2 -9.87 -3.54 4.44
N TRP A 3 -9.32 -3.36 5.63
CA TRP A 3 -8.15 -2.50 5.83
C TRP A 3 -6.86 -3.29 5.61
N GLN A 4 -5.85 -2.73 4.95
CA GLN A 4 -4.61 -3.44 4.66
C GLN A 4 -3.40 -2.57 4.99
N GLN A 5 -2.42 -3.16 5.68
CA GLN A 5 -1.09 -2.58 5.88
C GLN A 5 0.00 -3.64 5.72
N GLY A 6 1.28 -3.22 5.74
CA GLY A 6 2.42 -4.13 5.68
C GLY A 6 2.89 -4.66 7.04
N GLY A 7 3.59 -5.78 7.06
CA GLY A 7 4.03 -6.52 8.26
C GLY A 7 5.20 -5.94 9.08
N ALA A 8 5.36 -4.61 9.16
CA ALA A 8 6.43 -4.00 9.94
C ALA A 8 6.21 -4.20 11.47
N PRO A 9 7.27 -4.35 12.29
CA PRO A 9 7.12 -4.58 13.74
C PRO A 9 6.17 -3.64 14.49
N PRO A 10 6.13 -2.32 14.21
CA PRO A 10 5.18 -1.42 14.85
C PRO A 10 3.71 -1.72 14.52
N HIS A 11 3.43 -2.33 13.37
CA HIS A 11 2.09 -2.47 12.81
C HIS A 11 1.26 -3.59 13.45
N TYR A 12 1.90 -4.60 14.04
CA TYR A 12 1.21 -5.73 14.70
C TYR A 12 1.45 -5.81 16.22
N GLY A 13 1.92 -4.71 16.82
CA GLY A 13 1.98 -4.57 18.28
C GLY A 13 0.59 -4.75 18.91
N GLN A 14 0.52 -5.25 20.16
CA GLN A 14 -0.78 -5.55 20.81
C GLN A 14 -1.75 -4.36 20.78
N ILE A 15 -1.26 -3.16 21.09
CA ILE A 15 -2.08 -1.93 21.10
C ILE A 15 -2.67 -1.63 19.73
N VAL A 16 -1.87 -1.79 18.67
CA VAL A 16 -2.34 -1.55 17.29
C VAL A 16 -3.36 -2.60 16.89
N ARG A 17 -3.14 -3.87 17.23
CA ARG A 17 -4.12 -4.94 16.97
C ARG A 17 -5.45 -4.70 17.66
N TYR A 18 -5.43 -4.31 18.94
CA TYR A 18 -6.66 -3.96 19.65
C TYR A 18 -7.40 -2.80 18.99
N LEU A 19 -6.68 -1.78 18.53
CA LEU A 19 -7.29 -0.67 17.77
C LEU A 19 -7.92 -1.18 16.46
N LEU A 20 -7.23 -2.02 15.71
CA LEU A 20 -7.70 -2.52 14.42
C LEU A 20 -8.89 -3.48 14.57
N ASP A 21 -8.88 -4.33 15.59
CA ASP A 21 -9.99 -5.22 15.93
C ASP A 21 -11.25 -4.44 16.35
N ASP A 22 -11.09 -3.29 17.02
CA ASP A 22 -12.21 -2.40 17.40
C ASP A 22 -12.71 -1.54 16.22
N THR A 23 -11.81 -1.17 15.30
CA THR A 23 -12.12 -0.22 14.22
C THR A 23 -12.65 -0.89 12.96
N PHE A 24 -12.13 -2.08 12.61
CA PHE A 24 -12.39 -2.73 11.33
C PHE A 24 -12.92 -4.15 11.52
N LEU A 25 -13.91 -4.54 10.69
CA LEU A 25 -14.40 -5.91 10.66
C LEU A 25 -13.32 -6.89 10.21
N ASP A 26 -12.59 -6.52 9.15
CA ASP A 26 -11.50 -7.29 8.57
C ASP A 26 -10.31 -6.40 8.30
N TRP A 27 -9.13 -6.89 8.68
CA TRP A 27 -7.88 -6.23 8.38
C TRP A 27 -6.75 -7.22 8.08
N ILE A 28 -5.94 -6.86 7.08
CA ILE A 28 -4.86 -7.66 6.52
C ILE A 28 -3.53 -7.12 7.04
N ASP A 29 -2.80 -7.98 7.75
CA ASP A 29 -1.41 -7.78 8.14
C ASP A 29 -0.83 -9.08 8.73
N ARG A 30 0.43 -9.03 9.16
CA ARG A 30 1.02 -10.03 10.03
C ARG A 30 0.23 -10.11 11.35
N ARG A 31 -0.40 -11.25 11.62
CA ARG A 31 -1.29 -11.48 12.78
C ARG A 31 -2.57 -10.63 12.78
N GLY A 32 -3.04 -10.21 11.60
CA GLY A 32 -4.36 -9.63 11.42
C GLY A 32 -5.49 -10.66 11.40
N THR A 33 -6.73 -10.22 11.19
CA THR A 33 -7.86 -11.14 11.00
C THR A 33 -7.69 -11.98 9.73
N ILE A 34 -7.01 -11.41 8.74
CA ILE A 34 -6.52 -12.10 7.55
C ILE A 34 -4.99 -12.08 7.59
N GLU A 35 -4.38 -13.24 7.80
CA GLU A 35 -2.93 -13.34 7.89
C GLU A 35 -2.28 -13.09 6.53
N TRP A 36 -1.24 -12.24 6.52
CA TRP A 36 -0.52 -11.87 5.30
C TRP A 36 0.97 -12.26 5.38
N PRO A 37 1.57 -12.70 4.26
CA PRO A 37 3.00 -13.04 4.24
C PRO A 37 3.88 -11.82 4.55
N PRO A 38 4.99 -12.01 5.29
CA PRO A 38 5.97 -10.96 5.51
C PRO A 38 6.72 -10.64 4.20
N HIS A 39 7.23 -9.41 4.08
CA HIS A 39 8.06 -8.96 2.95
C HIS A 39 7.38 -9.02 1.57
N SER A 40 6.11 -8.63 1.49
CA SER A 40 5.34 -8.64 0.24
C SER A 40 4.92 -7.23 -0.24
N PRO A 41 5.88 -6.31 -0.52
CA PRO A 41 5.54 -4.98 -1.06
C PRO A 41 4.79 -5.08 -2.39
N ASP A 42 5.08 -6.12 -3.19
CA ASP A 42 4.38 -6.49 -4.42
C ASP A 42 2.87 -6.73 -4.24
N LEU A 43 2.38 -6.86 -3.01
CA LEU A 43 0.98 -7.11 -2.69
C LEU A 43 0.32 -5.96 -1.93
N ILE A 44 1.04 -4.85 -1.69
CA ILE A 44 0.53 -3.66 -1.00
C ILE A 44 0.27 -2.55 -2.03
N PRO A 45 -0.99 -2.15 -2.27
CA PRO A 45 -1.37 -1.09 -3.21
C PRO A 45 -0.54 0.19 -3.15
N CYS A 46 -0.22 0.61 -1.92
CA CYS A 46 0.57 1.81 -1.71
C CYS A 46 2.02 1.63 -2.19
N ASP A 47 2.61 0.45 -1.98
CA ASP A 47 4.02 0.19 -2.27
C ASP A 47 4.25 -0.06 -3.76
N PHE A 48 3.45 -0.94 -4.39
CA PHE A 48 3.64 -1.29 -5.80
C PHE A 48 3.13 -0.22 -6.78
N SER A 49 2.34 0.76 -6.33
CA SER A 49 1.76 1.78 -7.22
C SER A 49 1.79 3.19 -6.65
N LEU A 50 1.00 3.50 -5.60
CA LEU A 50 0.75 4.89 -5.19
C LEU A 50 2.02 5.66 -4.87
N TRP A 51 2.94 5.07 -4.10
CA TRP A 51 4.21 5.70 -3.76
C TRP A 51 5.10 5.93 -4.98
N GLY A 52 5.06 5.06 -5.99
CA GLY A 52 5.74 5.29 -7.27
C GLY A 52 5.22 6.57 -7.93
N ILE A 53 3.91 6.67 -8.09
CA ILE A 53 3.25 7.84 -8.70
C ILE A 53 3.59 9.13 -7.95
N VAL A 54 3.45 9.13 -6.61
CA VAL A 54 3.71 10.32 -5.77
C VAL A 54 5.18 10.73 -5.83
N LYS A 55 6.11 9.76 -5.79
CA LYS A 55 7.55 10.05 -5.89
C LYS A 55 7.92 10.62 -7.27
N ASP A 56 7.41 10.04 -8.35
CA ASP A 56 7.73 10.50 -9.70
C ASP A 56 7.31 11.96 -9.91
N HIS A 57 6.11 12.32 -9.44
CA HIS A 57 5.63 13.70 -9.50
C HIS A 57 6.42 14.62 -8.55
N GLY A 58 6.62 14.19 -7.31
CA GLY A 58 7.36 14.97 -6.31
C GLY A 58 8.78 15.30 -6.75
N TYR A 59 9.51 14.32 -7.31
CA TYR A 59 10.88 14.54 -7.79
C TYR A 59 10.93 15.40 -9.06
N ALA A 60 9.96 15.28 -9.96
CA ALA A 60 9.88 16.13 -11.15
C ALA A 60 9.78 17.63 -10.82
N GLN A 61 9.22 17.98 -9.66
CA GLN A 61 9.06 19.37 -9.20
C GLN A 61 10.31 19.97 -8.54
N ASN A 62 11.34 19.15 -8.28
CA ASN A 62 12.60 19.57 -7.67
C ASN A 62 12.42 20.42 -6.38
N PRO A 63 11.83 19.85 -5.31
CA PRO A 63 11.55 20.58 -4.09
C PRO A 63 12.83 21.10 -3.44
N ARG A 64 12.76 22.34 -2.93
CA ARG A 64 13.93 23.08 -2.40
C ARG A 64 14.11 22.92 -0.89
N ASP A 65 13.05 22.51 -0.20
CA ASP A 65 13.03 22.29 1.23
C ASP A 65 11.92 21.29 1.62
N ILE A 66 11.89 20.94 2.91
CA ILE A 66 10.96 19.96 3.47
C ILE A 66 9.51 20.45 3.39
N ASN A 67 9.25 21.75 3.52
CA ASN A 67 7.88 22.28 3.48
C ASN A 67 7.31 22.20 2.08
N HIS A 68 8.09 22.59 1.07
CA HIS A 68 7.71 22.43 -0.33
C HIS A 68 7.46 20.95 -0.66
N MET A 69 8.34 20.05 -0.21
CA MET A 69 8.14 18.60 -0.41
C MET A 69 6.83 18.10 0.24
N LYS A 70 6.52 18.53 1.46
CA LYS A 70 5.26 18.17 2.14
C LYS A 70 4.04 18.65 1.37
N SER A 71 4.03 19.90 0.91
CA SER A 71 2.93 20.45 0.11
C SER A 71 2.73 19.67 -1.18
N LEU A 72 3.81 19.31 -1.88
CA LEU A 72 3.71 18.48 -3.09
C LEU A 72 3.11 17.11 -2.82
N ILE A 73 3.51 16.46 -1.71
CA ILE A 73 2.94 15.17 -1.30
C ILE A 73 1.44 15.34 -1.01
N GLU A 74 1.04 16.32 -0.22
CA GLU A 74 -0.36 16.58 0.14
C GLU A 74 -1.24 16.89 -1.09
N GLU A 75 -0.73 17.69 -2.03
CA GLU A 75 -1.40 18.00 -3.29
C GLU A 75 -1.58 16.74 -4.14
N GLU A 76 -0.53 15.94 -4.32
CA GLU A 76 -0.61 14.68 -5.08
C GLU A 76 -1.62 13.71 -4.45
N PHE A 77 -1.59 13.51 -3.13
CA PHE A 77 -2.58 12.66 -2.46
C PHE A 77 -4.00 13.19 -2.63
N THR A 78 -4.21 14.50 -2.56
CA THR A 78 -5.53 15.12 -2.78
C THR A 78 -6.02 14.84 -4.21
N LEU A 79 -5.15 15.00 -5.20
CA LEU A 79 -5.45 14.74 -6.60
C LEU A 79 -5.78 13.25 -6.83
N ARG A 80 -4.95 12.33 -6.35
CA ARG A 80 -5.18 10.88 -6.54
C ARG A 80 -6.40 10.38 -5.78
N ASN A 81 -6.66 10.87 -4.57
CA ASN A 81 -7.84 10.50 -3.79
C ASN A 81 -9.15 10.94 -4.48
N SER A 82 -9.13 12.02 -5.26
CA SER A 82 -10.28 12.43 -6.08
C SER A 82 -10.45 11.57 -7.35
N ASN A 83 -9.43 10.82 -7.76
CA ASN A 83 -9.48 9.87 -8.87
C ASN A 83 -9.90 8.47 -8.39
N ILE A 84 -11.21 8.30 -8.23
CA ILE A 84 -11.81 7.04 -7.76
C ILE A 84 -11.49 5.86 -8.69
N GLU A 85 -11.45 6.09 -10.01
CA GLU A 85 -11.17 5.04 -10.99
C GLU A 85 -9.76 4.48 -10.82
N LEU A 86 -8.75 5.36 -10.69
CA LEU A 86 -7.37 4.96 -10.41
C LEU A 86 -7.30 4.13 -9.12
N CYS A 87 -7.92 4.61 -8.04
CA CYS A 87 -7.92 3.89 -6.76
C CYS A 87 -8.56 2.50 -6.89
N GLN A 88 -9.67 2.38 -7.64
CA GLN A 88 -10.32 1.10 -7.87
C GLN A 88 -9.45 0.14 -8.70
N VAL A 89 -8.78 0.64 -9.73
CA VAL A 89 -7.87 -0.17 -10.57
C VAL A 89 -6.72 -0.71 -9.74
N ILE A 90 -6.06 0.13 -8.94
CA ILE A 90 -4.95 -0.27 -8.07
C ILE A 90 -5.43 -1.30 -7.02
N CYS A 91 -6.56 -1.07 -6.37
CA CYS A 91 -7.08 -2.01 -5.37
C CYS A 91 -7.50 -3.35 -5.98
N ARG A 92 -8.09 -3.35 -7.19
CA ARG A 92 -8.50 -4.58 -7.88
C ARG A 92 -7.30 -5.40 -8.35
N SER A 93 -6.19 -4.75 -8.74
CA SER A 93 -4.99 -5.45 -9.21
C SER A 93 -4.29 -6.26 -8.12
N VAL A 94 -4.62 -6.06 -6.84
CA VAL A 94 -4.14 -6.91 -5.74
C VAL A 94 -4.49 -8.38 -5.97
N ALA A 95 -5.69 -8.68 -6.48
CA ALA A 95 -6.11 -10.05 -6.76
C ALA A 95 -5.26 -10.69 -7.87
N ASP A 96 -5.01 -9.94 -8.94
CA ASP A 96 -4.15 -10.40 -10.05
C ASP A 96 -2.70 -10.59 -9.58
N ARG A 97 -2.17 -9.66 -8.79
CA ARG A 97 -0.85 -9.76 -8.18
C ARG A 97 -0.73 -10.94 -7.20
N CYS A 98 -1.78 -11.24 -6.44
CA CYS A 98 -1.82 -12.46 -5.62
C CYS A 98 -1.76 -13.71 -6.50
N LYS A 99 -2.46 -13.74 -7.63
CA LYS A 99 -2.39 -14.84 -8.59
C LYS A 99 -0.98 -14.99 -9.18
N MET A 100 -0.33 -13.89 -9.57
CA MET A 100 1.06 -13.92 -10.05
C MET A 100 2.03 -14.45 -9.00
N CYS A 101 1.83 -14.07 -7.73
CA CYS A 101 2.59 -14.61 -6.61
C CYS A 101 2.42 -16.13 -6.48
N LEU A 102 1.17 -16.63 -6.56
CA LEU A 102 0.87 -18.05 -6.50
C LEU A 102 1.46 -18.83 -7.68
N ASP A 103 1.31 -18.30 -8.90
CA ASP A 103 1.85 -18.90 -10.13
C ASP A 103 3.40 -18.96 -10.09
N ASN A 104 4.02 -18.04 -9.34
CA ASN A 104 5.47 -18.01 -9.08
C ASN A 104 5.88 -18.68 -7.75
N GLU A 105 5.05 -19.56 -7.19
CA GLU A 105 5.33 -20.33 -5.97
C GLU A 105 5.70 -19.46 -4.76
N GLY A 106 5.08 -18.28 -4.63
CA GLY A 106 5.33 -17.34 -3.54
C GLY A 106 6.59 -16.49 -3.68
N LYS A 107 7.33 -16.59 -4.80
CA LYS A 107 8.53 -15.78 -5.07
C LYS A 107 8.17 -14.40 -5.64
N GLN A 108 9.09 -13.46 -5.52
CA GLN A 108 9.00 -12.11 -6.10
C GLN A 108 8.75 -12.20 -7.61
N PHE A 109 7.83 -11.40 -8.14
CA PHE A 109 7.34 -11.55 -9.52
C PHE A 109 7.39 -10.26 -10.34
N GLU A 110 7.82 -9.13 -9.78
CA GLU A 110 7.88 -7.87 -10.55
C GLU A 110 8.81 -7.95 -11.78
N HIS A 111 9.83 -8.80 -11.73
CA HIS A 111 10.72 -9.04 -12.86
C HIS A 111 10.11 -9.86 -14.01
N LEU A 112 8.93 -10.44 -13.78
CA LEU A 112 8.18 -11.22 -14.78
C LEU A 112 7.14 -10.36 -15.53
N CYS A 113 6.99 -9.10 -15.13
CA CYS A 113 6.01 -8.13 -15.63
C CYS A 113 6.57 -7.28 -16.77
#